data_AF-A0A0F7SKQ8-F1
#
_entry.id   AF-A0A0F7SKQ8-F1
#
_cell.length_a   1.000
_cell.length_b   1.000
_cell.length_c   1.000
_cell.angle_alpha   90.00
_cell.angle_beta   90.00
_cell.angle_gamma   90.00
#
_symmetry.space_group_name_H-M   'P 1'
#
loop_
_entity.id
_entity.type
_entity.pdbx_description
1 polymer ?
#
loop_
_entity_poly.entity_id
_entity_poly.type
_entity_poly.pdbx_seq_one_letter_code
_entity_poly.pdbx_strand_id
1 'polypeptide(L)'
;MLRPGYHSHHTDADVHSTIPRPSSAPSAIDPSTSQPATGRSPTGKQSSVFSKIFSGMLREQKHYKHDDEDNKSKSSGFFGREGTVLGFPPRLIIFFSILLVILFMTGVVPTFRSNDLVAQHHASFHSALTSHDYLNASLIDPAPFPFCPLYGPGDEVANRRGQLALMKSKMHLGSGARVQKVIRKALSGHPVTISVLGASISACHGSGDNLVSPKCYPSKFFSWWNDVFPHPASELTNGANRRTDSSYFAFCSSHHLPDKTDLVILEFDAADPNEKEWMSHYELLVRSILVRPDAPAIISLGHFAPQIVAQHAYAGPEQLHNTVAQFYDIPHISVKGLLYHDYMNRPEEVRNSYYADPILANPHGHDLIADVLIHYIQSQVCLGWAAAMGHGFDVPVPLDLAETNSGGAQLLGGVGLRKGMREPNQLKAEGDTTVTDPSTTWTNALRVPSTRLIHLPTDVEGFREIEPFCASANDMINPLPPSLFYGSGWMAHHPKPGDQEDRHYWFAETPYSRLRVPVKLGAGDVGVYHLSGPLDSKLGSALCWVDDNIGGGKTIHGAAAGSEIGPKLTMIDFNVEKGSHFVECQLLGEEGKLAPQFQILGIFAT
;
A
#
# COMPACT_ATOMS: atom_id res chain seq x y z
N MET A 1 39.38 -18.67 49.24
CA MET A 1 40.87 -18.73 49.22
C MET A 1 41.30 -19.67 48.10
N LEU A 2 42.44 -19.36 47.46
CA LEU A 2 43.41 -20.26 46.79
C LEU A 2 42.93 -21.43 45.87
N ARG A 3 43.41 -21.40 44.61
CA ARG A 3 43.72 -22.60 43.78
C ARG A 3 45.04 -23.24 44.27
N PRO A 4 45.38 -24.50 43.90
CA PRO A 4 46.05 -24.84 42.62
C PRO A 4 45.43 -26.10 41.93
N GLY A 5 45.83 -26.58 40.74
CA GLY A 5 46.78 -26.06 39.73
C GLY A 5 47.83 -27.10 39.26
N TYR A 6 47.76 -27.56 37.99
CA TYR A 6 48.79 -28.29 37.18
C TYR A 6 48.48 -27.97 35.69
N HIS A 7 49.41 -27.44 34.86
CA HIS A 7 50.50 -28.10 34.09
C HIS A 7 50.04 -29.08 32.99
N SER A 8 50.60 -29.17 31.77
CA SER A 8 51.36 -28.23 30.87
C SER A 8 51.88 -28.98 29.63
N HIS A 9 51.84 -28.42 28.40
CA HIS A 9 52.97 -28.33 27.42
C HIS A 9 52.55 -27.92 25.99
N HIS A 10 53.43 -27.20 25.29
CA HIS A 10 53.45 -26.97 23.83
C HIS A 10 54.40 -27.95 23.13
N THR A 11 54.11 -28.25 21.85
CA THR A 11 55.13 -28.51 20.81
C THR A 11 54.57 -28.12 19.43
N ASP A 12 55.25 -27.23 18.72
CA ASP A 12 54.96 -26.91 17.32
C ASP A 12 55.76 -27.81 16.35
N ALA A 13 55.25 -28.00 15.12
CA ALA A 13 56.03 -28.52 13.99
C ALA A 13 55.38 -28.13 12.63
N ASP A 14 56.11 -27.36 11.82
CA ASP A 14 55.81 -27.17 10.38
C ASP A 14 56.12 -28.44 9.56
N VAL A 15 55.56 -28.54 8.33
CA VAL A 15 56.34 -28.66 7.06
C VAL A 15 55.45 -28.92 5.82
N HIS A 16 55.83 -28.23 4.73
CA HIS A 16 55.43 -28.28 3.31
C HIS A 16 54.61 -29.46 2.68
N SER A 17 53.54 -29.02 1.98
CA SER A 17 53.34 -29.12 0.50
C SER A 17 52.64 -30.30 -0.21
N THR A 18 52.22 -29.95 -1.44
CA THR A 18 51.99 -30.75 -2.68
C THR A 18 50.54 -30.98 -3.10
N ILE A 19 50.26 -30.64 -4.37
CA ILE A 19 48.97 -30.78 -5.07
C ILE A 19 49.00 -32.07 -5.89
N PRO A 20 47.85 -32.76 -6.06
CA PRO A 20 47.50 -33.23 -7.39
C PRO A 20 46.04 -32.91 -7.80
N ARG A 21 45.85 -32.64 -9.10
CA ARG A 21 44.53 -32.70 -9.75
C ARG A 21 44.15 -34.16 -10.02
N PRO A 22 42.85 -34.46 -10.18
CA PRO A 22 42.40 -35.41 -11.19
C PRO A 22 41.68 -34.70 -12.34
N SER A 23 41.74 -35.28 -13.53
CA SER A 23 41.03 -34.79 -14.72
C SER A 23 40.65 -35.96 -15.63
N SER A 24 39.37 -36.12 -15.92
CA SER A 24 38.88 -36.95 -17.02
C SER A 24 37.48 -36.50 -17.44
N ALA A 25 37.24 -36.50 -18.75
CA ALA A 25 35.93 -36.36 -19.36
C ALA A 25 35.63 -37.65 -20.15
N PRO A 26 34.36 -37.93 -20.49
CA PRO A 26 34.01 -38.74 -21.64
C PRO A 26 33.68 -37.87 -22.86
N SER A 27 34.08 -38.33 -24.04
CA SER A 27 33.86 -37.67 -25.34
C SER A 27 32.45 -37.91 -25.90
N ALA A 28 31.84 -36.87 -26.46
CA ALA A 28 30.69 -37.02 -27.38
C ALA A 28 31.16 -37.44 -28.79
N ILE A 29 30.24 -37.99 -29.59
CA ILE A 29 30.52 -38.52 -30.94
C ILE A 29 29.98 -37.55 -32.01
N ASP A 30 30.74 -37.39 -33.09
CA ASP A 30 30.50 -36.46 -34.22
C ASP A 30 29.53 -37.05 -35.29
N PRO A 31 29.12 -36.31 -36.34
CA PRO A 31 27.79 -36.44 -36.94
C PRO A 31 27.77 -37.00 -38.38
N SER A 32 26.56 -37.21 -38.95
CA SER A 32 26.26 -36.76 -40.34
C SER A 32 24.80 -36.99 -40.80
N THR A 33 24.30 -36.04 -41.59
CA THR A 33 23.29 -36.18 -42.69
C THR A 33 22.01 -37.02 -42.54
N SER A 34 20.87 -36.34 -42.66
CA SER A 34 19.97 -36.55 -43.82
C SER A 34 19.36 -35.20 -44.26
N GLN A 35 18.84 -35.11 -45.50
CA GLN A 35 18.46 -33.86 -46.17
C GLN A 35 17.10 -33.98 -46.93
N PRO A 36 16.56 -32.93 -47.61
CA PRO A 36 15.11 -32.64 -47.53
C PRO A 36 14.25 -33.12 -48.71
N ALA A 37 12.93 -33.10 -48.50
CA ALA A 37 11.91 -33.21 -49.54
C ALA A 37 10.83 -32.10 -49.43
N THR A 38 11.04 -31.04 -50.21
CA THR A 38 10.07 -30.49 -51.20
C THR A 38 8.56 -30.47 -50.89
N GLY A 39 8.00 -29.28 -50.71
CA GLY A 39 6.56 -28.96 -50.83
C GLY A 39 6.37 -27.67 -51.65
N ARG A 40 5.39 -27.63 -52.56
CA ARG A 40 5.32 -26.62 -53.65
C ARG A 40 4.15 -25.66 -53.47
N SER A 41 4.38 -24.35 -53.60
CA SER A 41 3.31 -23.35 -53.80
C SER A 41 2.71 -23.46 -55.21
N PRO A 42 1.45 -23.04 -55.44
CA PRO A 42 1.30 -21.73 -56.09
C PRO A 42 0.07 -20.88 -55.69
N THR A 43 0.25 -19.54 -55.78
CA THR A 43 -0.75 -18.49 -56.11
C THR A 43 -1.96 -18.21 -55.19
N GLY A 44 -2.20 -16.92 -54.86
CA GLY A 44 -3.36 -16.49 -54.05
C GLY A 44 -3.83 -15.02 -54.12
N LYS A 45 -3.06 -14.09 -54.72
CA LYS A 45 -3.35 -12.64 -54.94
C LYS A 45 -3.57 -11.73 -53.71
N GLN A 46 -2.85 -10.60 -53.69
CA GLN A 46 -3.24 -9.38 -52.99
C GLN A 46 -4.17 -8.53 -53.88
N SER A 47 -5.06 -7.73 -53.28
CA SER A 47 -5.26 -6.32 -53.68
C SER A 47 -6.15 -5.56 -52.67
N SER A 48 -5.70 -4.41 -52.21
CA SER A 48 -6.58 -3.32 -51.77
C SER A 48 -6.92 -2.42 -52.96
N VAL A 49 -8.00 -1.62 -52.89
CA VAL A 49 -8.12 -0.27 -53.51
C VAL A 49 -9.44 0.40 -53.09
N PHE A 50 -9.44 1.74 -53.12
CA PHE A 50 -10.54 2.64 -52.73
C PHE A 50 -11.57 2.94 -53.84
N SER A 51 -12.79 3.31 -53.42
CA SER A 51 -13.67 4.34 -54.03
C SER A 51 -14.29 4.18 -55.44
N LYS A 52 -15.63 4.15 -55.47
CA LYS A 52 -16.55 5.00 -56.28
C LYS A 52 -18.01 4.69 -55.85
N ILE A 53 -18.83 5.61 -55.32
CA ILE A 53 -19.45 6.86 -55.84
C ILE A 53 -20.89 6.66 -56.39
N PHE A 54 -21.83 7.31 -55.70
CA PHE A 54 -23.20 7.77 -56.09
C PHE A 54 -24.24 6.80 -56.70
N SER A 55 -25.23 6.43 -55.86
CA SER A 55 -26.69 6.55 -56.05
C SER A 55 -27.39 6.20 -54.73
N GLY A 56 -28.58 6.72 -54.36
CA GLY A 56 -29.40 7.77 -54.95
C GLY A 56 -30.78 7.83 -54.26
N MET A 57 -31.29 9.04 -53.99
CA MET A 57 -32.66 9.38 -53.52
C MET A 57 -33.34 8.57 -52.39
N LEU A 58 -33.55 9.29 -51.28
CA LEU A 58 -34.84 9.50 -50.59
C LEU A 58 -35.84 8.34 -50.45
N ARG A 59 -36.19 8.04 -49.19
CA ARG A 59 -37.57 7.75 -48.83
C ARG A 59 -37.98 8.59 -47.62
N GLU A 60 -38.72 9.66 -47.87
CA GLU A 60 -39.51 10.35 -46.84
C GLU A 60 -40.56 9.39 -46.26
N GLN A 61 -41.00 9.65 -45.02
CA GLN A 61 -42.38 10.05 -44.66
C GLN A 61 -42.57 9.95 -43.12
N LYS A 62 -43.26 10.88 -42.44
CA LYS A 62 -43.78 12.19 -42.86
C LYS A 62 -44.13 13.06 -41.63
N HIS A 63 -44.06 14.38 -41.76
CA HIS A 63 -45.00 15.26 -41.05
C HIS A 63 -46.43 14.95 -41.52
N TYR A 64 -47.45 15.30 -40.73
CA TYR A 64 -48.60 15.96 -41.37
C TYR A 64 -49.24 17.05 -40.53
N LYS A 65 -49.80 18.02 -41.25
CA LYS A 65 -50.48 19.24 -40.83
C LYS A 65 -51.57 19.47 -41.89
N HIS A 66 -52.76 19.88 -41.46
CA HIS A 66 -53.70 20.66 -42.28
C HIS A 66 -54.10 21.88 -41.43
N ASP A 67 -54.25 23.13 -41.90
CA ASP A 67 -54.73 23.72 -43.17
C ASP A 67 -56.26 23.93 -43.16
N ASP A 68 -56.83 25.10 -43.51
CA ASP A 68 -56.26 26.46 -43.36
C ASP A 68 -57.31 27.51 -42.84
N GLU A 69 -58.09 28.34 -43.57
CA GLU A 69 -58.08 28.83 -44.96
C GLU A 69 -58.96 30.12 -45.13
N ASP A 70 -58.67 30.91 -46.18
CA ASP A 70 -59.53 31.84 -46.95
C ASP A 70 -59.88 33.31 -46.56
N ASN A 71 -60.17 34.05 -47.64
CA ASN A 71 -60.21 35.48 -47.96
C ASN A 71 -61.39 36.36 -47.45
N LYS A 72 -61.12 37.70 -47.40
CA LYS A 72 -61.95 38.86 -47.85
C LYS A 72 -63.47 38.89 -47.50
N SER A 73 -64.01 39.96 -46.89
CA SER A 73 -64.18 41.28 -47.56
C SER A 73 -65.00 42.33 -46.75
N LYS A 74 -64.89 43.61 -47.14
CA LYS A 74 -65.90 44.72 -47.17
C LYS A 74 -66.88 44.91 -45.97
N SER A 75 -66.76 46.02 -45.20
CA SER A 75 -67.49 47.33 -45.33
C SER A 75 -69.02 47.27 -45.15
N SER A 76 -69.73 48.14 -44.42
CA SER A 76 -69.47 49.47 -43.79
C SER A 76 -70.37 49.62 -42.53
N GLY A 77 -70.29 50.62 -41.63
CA GLY A 77 -69.52 51.86 -41.53
C GLY A 77 -70.42 53.11 -41.46
N PHE A 78 -70.44 53.88 -40.36
CA PHE A 78 -70.98 55.25 -40.30
C PHE A 78 -70.46 56.07 -39.08
N PHE A 79 -70.14 57.34 -39.34
CA PHE A 79 -69.98 58.54 -38.46
C PHE A 79 -69.74 58.41 -36.94
N GLY A 80 -68.69 59.11 -36.42
CA GLY A 80 -68.36 59.15 -34.98
C GLY A 80 -67.72 60.43 -34.39
N ARG A 81 -67.36 61.44 -35.20
CA ARG A 81 -66.81 62.77 -34.79
C ARG A 81 -65.39 62.78 -34.19
N GLU A 82 -64.61 63.78 -34.57
CA GLU A 82 -63.22 63.97 -34.14
C GLU A 82 -63.13 64.64 -32.77
N GLY A 83 -62.19 64.20 -31.93
CA GLY A 83 -61.81 64.85 -30.68
C GLY A 83 -60.29 64.95 -30.57
N THR A 84 -59.75 66.15 -30.76
CA THR A 84 -58.29 66.42 -30.70
C THR A 84 -57.81 66.53 -29.25
N VAL A 85 -57.15 65.49 -28.74
CA VAL A 85 -56.44 65.56 -27.46
C VAL A 85 -55.07 66.22 -27.67
N LEU A 86 -54.84 67.36 -27.03
CA LEU A 86 -53.61 68.17 -27.11
C LEU A 86 -53.13 68.54 -28.53
N GLY A 87 -54.06 68.77 -29.47
CA GLY A 87 -53.78 69.53 -30.70
C GLY A 87 -52.96 68.85 -31.80
N PHE A 88 -52.54 67.60 -31.64
CA PHE A 88 -51.83 66.83 -32.68
C PHE A 88 -52.69 65.68 -33.23
N PRO A 89 -52.59 65.33 -34.53
CA PRO A 89 -53.30 64.18 -35.08
C PRO A 89 -52.72 62.87 -34.52
N PRO A 90 -53.54 61.83 -34.28
CA PRO A 90 -53.12 60.63 -33.55
C PRO A 90 -51.96 59.87 -34.20
N ARG A 91 -51.78 60.00 -35.52
CA ARG A 91 -50.63 59.42 -36.25
C ARG A 91 -49.28 60.05 -35.87
N LEU A 92 -49.25 61.34 -35.48
CA LEU A 92 -48.05 62.00 -34.99
C LEU A 92 -47.73 61.60 -33.54
N ILE A 93 -48.74 61.39 -32.71
CA ILE A 93 -48.55 60.94 -31.32
C ILE A 93 -47.91 59.54 -31.29
N ILE A 94 -48.34 58.63 -32.18
CA ILE A 94 -47.71 57.31 -32.37
C ILE A 94 -46.28 57.45 -32.90
N PHE A 95 -46.01 58.38 -33.81
CA PHE A 95 -44.65 58.63 -34.31
C PHE A 95 -43.72 59.15 -33.20
N PHE A 96 -44.20 60.06 -32.35
CA PHE A 96 -43.43 60.58 -31.21
C PHE A 96 -43.24 59.54 -30.10
N SER A 97 -44.21 58.66 -29.82
CA SER A 97 -44.00 57.59 -28.84
C SER A 97 -43.00 56.54 -29.34
N ILE A 98 -43.05 56.17 -30.61
CA ILE A 98 -42.03 55.30 -31.24
C ILE A 98 -40.64 55.97 -31.22
N LEU A 99 -40.55 57.25 -31.58
CA LEU A 99 -39.30 58.02 -31.53
C LEU A 99 -38.74 58.09 -30.09
N LEU A 100 -39.59 58.29 -29.09
CA LEU A 100 -39.20 58.37 -27.68
C LEU A 100 -38.77 56.99 -27.14
N VAL A 101 -39.40 55.89 -27.56
CA VAL A 101 -38.93 54.52 -27.27
C VAL A 101 -37.58 54.24 -27.94
N ILE A 102 -37.37 54.67 -29.19
CA ILE A 102 -36.07 54.54 -29.87
C ILE A 102 -34.98 55.37 -29.15
N LEU A 103 -35.29 56.59 -28.71
CA LEU A 103 -34.38 57.41 -27.91
C LEU A 103 -34.10 56.80 -26.53
N PHE A 104 -35.08 56.16 -25.89
CA PHE A 104 -34.88 55.47 -24.61
C PHE A 104 -34.00 54.21 -24.78
N MET A 105 -34.25 53.42 -25.83
CA MET A 105 -33.45 52.22 -26.15
C MET A 105 -32.03 52.55 -26.66
N THR A 106 -31.79 53.75 -27.22
CA THR A 106 -30.45 54.21 -27.61
C THR A 106 -29.73 55.00 -26.52
N GLY A 107 -30.46 55.56 -25.54
CA GLY A 107 -29.90 56.24 -24.37
C GLY A 107 -29.39 55.30 -23.26
N VAL A 108 -29.76 54.02 -23.27
CA VAL A 108 -29.38 53.01 -22.26
C VAL A 108 -28.55 51.87 -22.85
N VAL A 109 -27.68 52.19 -23.81
CA VAL A 109 -26.54 51.33 -24.20
C VAL A 109 -25.26 52.12 -24.02
N PRO A 110 -24.53 51.98 -22.90
CA PRO A 110 -23.14 52.43 -22.85
C PRO A 110 -22.37 51.61 -23.89
N THR A 111 -21.79 52.30 -24.88
CA THR A 111 -20.90 51.63 -25.82
C THR A 111 -19.68 51.15 -25.04
N PHE A 112 -19.46 49.84 -25.01
CA PHE A 112 -18.23 49.24 -24.49
C PHE A 112 -17.07 49.59 -25.42
N ARG A 113 -16.57 50.83 -25.32
CA ARG A 113 -15.22 51.15 -25.75
C ARG A 113 -14.27 50.36 -24.84
N SER A 114 -13.55 49.43 -25.45
CA SER A 114 -12.41 48.77 -24.83
C SER A 114 -11.26 49.79 -24.65
N ASN A 115 -11.36 50.62 -23.61
CA ASN A 115 -10.30 51.28 -22.84
C ASN A 115 -10.92 52.08 -21.67
N ASP A 116 -10.14 52.32 -20.62
CA ASP A 116 -10.38 53.31 -19.54
C ASP A 116 -11.49 53.07 -18.49
N LEU A 117 -12.06 51.87 -18.34
CA LEU A 117 -12.99 51.54 -17.24
C LEU A 117 -12.71 50.24 -16.44
N VAL A 118 -11.44 49.88 -16.25
CA VAL A 118 -11.01 48.91 -15.21
C VAL A 118 -10.72 49.61 -13.87
N ALA A 119 -10.45 50.92 -13.89
CA ALA A 119 -9.91 51.68 -12.76
C ALA A 119 -10.97 52.40 -11.92
N GLN A 120 -11.87 51.68 -11.22
CA GLN A 120 -12.51 52.25 -10.01
C GLN A 120 -13.14 51.31 -8.96
N HIS A 121 -13.14 49.98 -9.13
CA HIS A 121 -13.51 49.05 -8.03
C HIS A 121 -12.31 48.50 -7.22
N HIS A 122 -11.10 48.97 -7.49
CA HIS A 122 -9.92 48.70 -6.64
C HIS A 122 -9.88 49.60 -5.41
N ALA A 123 -10.78 49.34 -4.45
CA ALA A 123 -10.73 49.92 -3.11
C ALA A 123 -9.62 49.29 -2.25
N SER A 124 -8.37 49.63 -2.57
CA SER A 124 -7.18 49.61 -1.69
C SER A 124 -7.01 48.45 -0.69
N PHE A 125 -7.02 47.21 -1.15
CA PHE A 125 -6.38 46.07 -0.44
C PHE A 125 -4.94 45.77 -0.93
N HIS A 126 -4.40 46.62 -1.82
CA HIS A 126 -3.07 46.45 -2.44
C HIS A 126 -1.88 47.01 -1.62
N SER A 127 -2.11 47.48 -0.40
CA SER A 127 -1.05 48.02 0.49
C SER A 127 -0.58 47.05 1.59
N ALA A 128 -1.12 45.83 1.63
CA ALA A 128 -0.75 44.79 2.60
C ALA A 128 -0.62 43.38 1.99
N LEU A 129 -0.60 43.27 0.66
CA LEU A 129 -0.36 42.03 -0.07
C LEU A 129 0.90 42.20 -0.93
N THR A 130 2.06 41.84 -0.37
CA THR A 130 3.28 41.67 -1.15
C THR A 130 3.12 40.46 -2.06
N SER A 131 3.15 40.68 -3.37
CA SER A 131 3.34 39.59 -4.32
C SER A 131 4.75 39.04 -4.12
N HIS A 132 4.88 37.93 -3.39
CA HIS A 132 6.15 37.20 -3.33
C HIS A 132 6.46 36.67 -4.74
N ASP A 133 7.63 37.03 -5.25
CA ASP A 133 8.10 36.57 -6.54
C ASP A 133 8.61 35.13 -6.39
N TYR A 134 7.71 34.17 -6.58
CA TYR A 134 8.01 32.73 -6.51
C TYR A 134 9.01 32.25 -7.57
N LEU A 135 9.37 33.10 -8.55
CA LEU A 135 10.46 32.82 -9.50
C LEU A 135 11.83 33.23 -8.93
N ASN A 136 11.87 34.11 -7.92
CA ASN A 136 13.10 34.53 -7.25
C ASN A 136 13.43 33.63 -6.06
N ALA A 137 13.83 32.38 -6.36
CA ALA A 137 14.27 31.40 -5.37
C ALA A 137 15.53 31.81 -4.57
N SER A 138 16.15 32.95 -4.89
CA SER A 138 17.34 33.51 -4.20
C SER A 138 17.07 34.02 -2.78
N LEU A 139 15.80 34.07 -2.36
CA LEU A 139 15.37 34.47 -1.00
C LEU A 139 14.86 33.27 -0.16
N ILE A 140 15.00 32.05 -0.67
CA ILE A 140 14.63 30.81 0.03
C ILE A 140 15.89 30.27 0.70
N ASP A 141 15.82 29.97 2.00
CA ASP A 141 16.86 29.17 2.66
C ASP A 141 16.90 27.79 1.98
N PRO A 142 18.03 27.40 1.36
CA PRO A 142 18.11 26.13 0.67
C PRO A 142 17.92 25.00 1.68
N ALA A 143 17.15 23.98 1.29
CA ALA A 143 16.92 22.82 2.14
C ALA A 143 18.26 22.22 2.61
N PRO A 144 18.42 21.87 3.89
CA PRO A 144 19.69 21.34 4.43
C PRO A 144 20.04 19.93 3.93
N PHE A 145 19.27 19.42 2.96
CA PHE A 145 19.36 18.08 2.39
C PHE A 145 19.89 18.18 0.95
N PRO A 146 21.04 17.56 0.61
CA PRO A 146 21.64 17.72 -0.72
C PRO A 146 20.79 17.16 -1.86
N PHE A 147 19.87 16.26 -1.55
CA PHE A 147 18.91 15.66 -2.49
C PHE A 147 17.64 16.51 -2.72
N CYS A 148 17.53 17.69 -2.11
CA CYS A 148 16.45 18.64 -2.39
C CYS A 148 16.99 19.83 -3.21
N PRO A 149 16.40 20.20 -4.36
CA PRO A 149 15.21 19.60 -4.96
C PRO A 149 15.46 18.18 -5.51
N LEU A 150 14.42 17.34 -5.42
CA LEU A 150 14.40 15.97 -5.91
C LEU A 150 14.74 15.91 -7.40
N TYR A 151 15.55 14.93 -7.82
CA TYR A 151 16.16 14.85 -9.15
C TYR A 151 17.15 16.00 -9.49
N GLY A 152 17.54 16.82 -8.50
CA GLY A 152 18.63 17.79 -8.63
C GLY A 152 20.02 17.14 -8.63
N PRO A 153 21.09 17.91 -8.87
CA PRO A 153 22.44 17.36 -9.03
C PRO A 153 23.00 16.67 -7.77
N GLY A 154 22.50 17.00 -6.58
CA GLY A 154 22.85 16.34 -5.31
C GLY A 154 21.96 15.15 -4.92
N ASP A 155 20.97 14.79 -5.75
CA ASP A 155 20.19 13.57 -5.59
C ASP A 155 20.96 12.38 -6.18
N GLU A 156 21.86 11.79 -5.37
CA GLU A 156 22.67 10.64 -5.78
C GLU A 156 21.85 9.43 -6.25
N VAL A 157 20.64 9.25 -5.71
CA VAL A 157 19.77 8.13 -6.06
C VAL A 157 19.14 8.35 -7.44
N ALA A 158 18.68 9.58 -7.73
CA ALA A 158 18.28 9.97 -9.07
C ALA A 158 19.42 9.89 -10.09
N ASN A 159 20.63 10.32 -9.72
CA ASN A 159 21.81 10.22 -10.57
C ASN A 159 22.18 8.76 -10.87
N ARG A 160 22.04 7.84 -9.90
CA ARG A 160 22.38 6.41 -10.03
C ARG A 160 21.33 5.60 -10.78
N ARG A 161 20.03 5.88 -10.58
CA ARG A 161 18.92 5.05 -11.10
C ARG A 161 18.11 5.71 -12.23
N GLY A 162 18.20 7.02 -12.39
CA GLY A 162 17.47 7.80 -13.39
C GLY A 162 16.03 8.14 -12.99
N GLN A 163 15.66 9.42 -13.17
CA GLN A 163 14.34 9.96 -12.83
C GLN A 163 13.17 9.12 -13.38
N LEU A 164 13.23 8.70 -14.65
CA LEU A 164 12.15 7.95 -15.30
C LEU A 164 12.00 6.51 -14.78
N ALA A 165 13.04 5.93 -14.18
CA ALA A 165 12.97 4.62 -13.54
C ALA A 165 12.35 4.75 -12.14
N LEU A 166 12.83 5.72 -11.35
CA LEU A 166 12.31 6.02 -10.01
C LEU A 166 10.86 6.55 -10.01
N MET A 167 10.40 7.18 -11.10
CA MET A 167 8.97 7.51 -11.24
C MET A 167 8.08 6.30 -11.48
N LYS A 168 8.63 5.19 -12.02
CA LYS A 168 7.90 3.92 -12.17
C LYS A 168 7.88 3.07 -10.89
N SER A 169 8.65 3.41 -9.87
CA SER A 169 8.65 2.66 -8.60
C SER A 169 7.37 2.84 -7.78
N LYS A 170 6.47 3.72 -8.20
CA LYS A 170 5.36 4.25 -7.41
C LYS A 170 4.06 3.62 -7.88
N MET A 171 3.56 2.62 -7.16
CA MET A 171 2.31 1.92 -7.51
C MET A 171 1.09 2.63 -6.94
N HIS A 172 1.20 3.06 -5.68
CA HIS A 172 0.26 3.96 -5.01
C HIS A 172 1.04 4.79 -3.98
N LEU A 173 0.63 6.02 -3.69
CA LEU A 173 1.35 6.88 -2.73
C LEU A 173 0.53 7.24 -1.49
N GLY A 174 -0.79 7.04 -1.54
CA GLY A 174 -1.74 7.63 -0.58
C GLY A 174 -1.61 9.15 -0.46
N SER A 175 -2.13 9.69 0.64
CA SER A 175 -1.87 11.06 1.10
C SER A 175 -0.44 11.24 1.65
N GLY A 176 0.23 10.15 2.03
CA GLY A 176 1.49 10.18 2.78
C GLY A 176 1.35 10.70 4.22
N ALA A 177 0.13 10.99 4.70
CA ALA A 177 -0.16 11.63 5.98
C ALA A 177 0.62 11.06 7.18
N ARG A 178 0.59 9.73 7.33
CA ARG A 178 1.30 9.03 8.42
C ARG A 178 2.82 9.09 8.25
N VAL A 179 3.35 8.98 7.03
CA VAL A 179 4.79 9.13 6.78
C VAL A 179 5.24 10.56 7.11
N GLN A 180 4.46 11.57 6.75
CA GLN A 180 4.72 12.97 7.08
C GLN A 180 4.72 13.27 8.60
N LYS A 181 3.93 12.54 9.41
CA LYS A 181 4.04 12.55 10.89
C LYS A 181 5.44 12.08 11.33
N VAL A 182 5.98 11.02 10.73
CA VAL A 182 7.35 10.51 11.04
C VAL A 182 8.44 11.48 10.56
N ILE A 183 8.32 12.03 9.34
CA ILE A 183 9.28 13.02 8.83
C ILE A 183 9.32 14.26 9.73
N ARG A 184 8.16 14.73 10.22
CA ARG A 184 8.09 15.87 11.16
C ARG A 184 8.76 15.56 12.49
N LYS A 185 8.55 14.37 13.05
CA LYS A 185 9.27 13.90 14.26
C LYS A 185 10.79 13.95 14.07
N ALA A 186 11.28 13.44 12.93
CA ALA A 186 12.69 13.42 12.58
C ALA A 186 13.29 14.83 12.35
N LEU A 187 12.57 15.70 11.62
CA LEU A 187 12.92 17.11 11.42
C LEU A 187 12.97 17.90 12.74
N SER A 188 12.14 17.53 13.72
CA SER A 188 12.18 18.07 15.09
C SER A 188 13.29 17.45 15.96
N GLY A 189 14.22 16.67 15.40
CA GLY A 189 15.36 16.09 16.12
C GLY A 189 15.00 15.00 17.13
N HIS A 190 13.79 14.44 17.08
CA HIS A 190 13.34 13.39 17.99
C HIS A 190 13.72 11.99 17.47
N PRO A 191 13.94 10.99 18.36
CA PRO A 191 14.23 9.61 17.98
C PRO A 191 13.12 9.00 17.12
N VAL A 192 13.48 8.21 16.13
CA VAL A 192 12.53 7.46 15.29
C VAL A 192 12.82 5.96 15.35
N THR A 193 11.80 5.18 15.71
CA THR A 193 11.85 3.72 15.71
C THR A 193 11.25 3.20 14.41
N ILE A 194 12.08 2.53 13.61
CA ILE A 194 11.72 1.96 12.31
C ILE A 194 11.70 0.43 12.47
N SER A 195 10.62 -0.21 12.02
CA SER A 195 10.49 -1.67 12.05
C SER A 195 10.26 -2.24 10.66
N VAL A 196 10.75 -3.45 10.40
CA VAL A 196 10.55 -4.18 9.14
C VAL A 196 9.89 -5.50 9.44
N LEU A 197 8.76 -5.77 8.78
CA LEU A 197 8.15 -7.09 8.69
C LEU A 197 8.19 -7.54 7.24
N GLY A 198 8.57 -8.78 7.00
CA GLY A 198 8.71 -9.31 5.66
C GLY A 198 9.23 -10.73 5.66
N ALA A 199 9.36 -11.26 4.45
CA ALA A 199 9.78 -12.63 4.22
C ALA A 199 11.31 -12.77 4.14
N SER A 200 11.79 -13.81 3.43
CA SER A 200 13.20 -14.18 3.31
C SER A 200 14.12 -13.05 2.84
N ILE A 201 13.63 -12.12 2.00
CA ILE A 201 14.41 -10.99 1.47
C ILE A 201 14.65 -9.98 2.59
N SER A 202 13.61 -9.51 3.29
CA SER A 202 13.75 -8.70 4.51
C SER A 202 14.56 -9.40 5.62
N ALA A 203 14.48 -10.73 5.71
CA ALA A 203 15.33 -11.57 6.57
C ALA A 203 16.77 -11.78 6.04
N CYS A 204 17.17 -10.96 5.07
CA CYS A 204 18.51 -10.79 4.50
C CYS A 204 19.10 -12.03 3.82
N HIS A 205 18.26 -12.99 3.44
CA HIS A 205 18.66 -14.21 2.76
C HIS A 205 19.09 -13.88 1.32
N GLY A 206 20.32 -14.26 0.95
CA GLY A 206 20.97 -13.85 -0.30
C GLY A 206 21.85 -12.60 -0.16
N SER A 207 21.83 -11.90 0.98
CA SER A 207 22.63 -10.70 1.23
C SER A 207 23.30 -10.68 2.61
N GLY A 208 24.06 -11.73 2.90
CA GLY A 208 24.83 -11.89 4.13
C GLY A 208 24.06 -12.56 5.27
N ASP A 209 22.83 -13.00 5.01
CA ASP A 209 22.08 -14.04 5.73
C ASP A 209 21.89 -13.79 7.23
N ASN A 210 21.94 -12.53 7.65
CA ASN A 210 21.80 -12.05 9.02
C ASN A 210 20.90 -10.80 9.01
N LEU A 211 19.93 -10.71 9.93
CA LEU A 211 18.96 -9.62 10.05
C LEU A 211 19.60 -8.22 10.16
N VAL A 212 20.82 -8.12 10.71
CA VAL A 212 21.60 -6.88 10.83
C VAL A 212 22.73 -6.75 9.80
N SER A 213 22.68 -7.52 8.69
CA SER A 213 23.70 -7.46 7.63
C SER A 213 23.77 -6.06 6.99
N PRO A 214 24.95 -5.41 6.91
CA PRO A 214 25.09 -4.10 6.24
C PRO A 214 24.96 -4.20 4.70
N LYS A 215 24.88 -5.42 4.14
CA LYS A 215 24.57 -5.65 2.72
C LYS A 215 23.06 -5.70 2.44
N CYS A 216 22.24 -5.81 3.48
CA CYS A 216 20.80 -5.94 3.39
C CYS A 216 20.09 -4.57 3.34
N TYR A 217 18.91 -4.52 2.72
CA TYR A 217 18.22 -3.24 2.47
C TYR A 217 17.79 -2.50 3.76
N PRO A 218 17.32 -3.14 4.85
CA PRO A 218 16.94 -2.44 6.09
C PRO A 218 18.12 -1.69 6.70
N SER A 219 19.27 -2.35 6.80
CA SER A 219 20.51 -1.76 7.33
C SER A 219 21.02 -0.60 6.45
N LYS A 220 20.92 -0.73 5.13
CA LYS A 220 21.29 0.34 4.17
C LYS A 220 20.37 1.56 4.31
N PHE A 221 19.06 1.33 4.36
CA PHE A 221 18.07 2.37 4.58
C PHE A 221 18.25 3.06 5.93
N PHE A 222 18.51 2.31 7.00
CA PHE A 222 18.71 2.87 8.34
C PHE A 222 20.07 3.57 8.49
N SER A 223 21.13 3.15 7.79
CA SER A 223 22.37 3.94 7.69
C SER A 223 22.06 5.32 7.11
N TRP A 224 21.47 5.35 5.91
CA TRP A 224 21.07 6.59 5.25
C TRP A 224 20.13 7.44 6.11
N TRP A 225 19.19 6.81 6.83
CA TRP A 225 18.29 7.51 7.75
C TRP A 225 19.06 8.24 8.86
N ASN A 226 20.08 7.61 9.47
CA ASN A 226 20.90 8.24 10.50
C ASN A 226 21.88 9.28 9.93
N ASP A 227 22.29 9.15 8.67
CA ASP A 227 23.08 10.18 7.98
C ASP A 227 22.26 11.47 7.74
N VAL A 228 20.94 11.35 7.55
CA VAL A 228 20.00 12.47 7.33
C VAL A 228 19.36 12.99 8.63
N PHE A 229 19.05 12.11 9.57
CA PHE A 229 18.40 12.39 10.85
C PHE A 229 19.20 11.79 12.03
N PRO A 230 20.42 12.30 12.31
CA PRO A 230 21.32 11.72 13.31
C PRO A 230 20.77 11.88 14.73
N HIS A 231 20.32 10.78 15.34
CA HIS A 231 19.89 10.75 16.74
C HIS A 231 20.28 9.41 17.41
N PRO A 232 20.98 9.40 18.57
CA PRO A 232 21.59 8.19 19.14
C PRO A 232 20.61 7.16 19.71
N ALA A 233 19.32 7.50 19.80
CA ALA A 233 18.24 6.59 20.18
C ALA A 233 17.17 6.44 19.07
N SER A 234 17.52 6.71 17.81
CA SER A 234 16.77 6.14 16.68
C SER A 234 17.14 4.65 16.55
N GLU A 235 16.18 3.81 16.18
CA GLU A 235 16.34 2.35 16.25
C GLU A 235 15.77 1.63 15.01
N LEU A 236 16.38 0.51 14.63
CA LEU A 236 15.89 -0.41 13.59
C LEU A 236 15.56 -1.77 14.21
N THR A 237 14.30 -2.17 14.14
CA THR A 237 13.87 -3.54 14.48
C THR A 237 13.57 -4.33 13.20
N ASN A 238 14.49 -5.18 12.77
CA ASN A 238 14.22 -6.12 11.67
C ASN A 238 13.51 -7.38 12.23
N GLY A 239 12.18 -7.36 12.20
CA GLY A 239 11.30 -8.45 12.61
C GLY A 239 10.95 -9.42 11.48
N ALA A 240 11.65 -9.39 10.35
CA ALA A 240 11.41 -10.29 9.23
C ALA A 240 11.78 -11.75 9.55
N ASN A 241 11.07 -12.70 8.95
CA ASN A 241 11.27 -14.12 9.13
C ASN A 241 11.36 -14.85 7.78
N ARG A 242 12.06 -15.99 7.74
CA ARG A 242 12.25 -16.76 6.51
C ARG A 242 11.08 -17.71 6.28
N ARG A 243 10.73 -17.94 5.02
CA ARG A 243 9.67 -18.89 4.59
C ARG A 243 8.29 -18.61 5.20
N THR A 244 8.03 -17.36 5.58
CA THR A 244 6.74 -16.84 6.08
C THR A 244 6.17 -15.77 5.15
N ASP A 245 4.85 -15.65 5.18
CA ASP A 245 4.00 -14.81 4.34
C ASP A 245 3.10 -13.90 5.21
N SER A 246 2.22 -13.10 4.60
CA SER A 246 1.27 -12.29 5.38
C SER A 246 0.28 -13.13 6.20
N SER A 247 -0.04 -14.37 5.80
CA SER A 247 -0.95 -15.24 6.56
C SER A 247 -0.43 -15.60 7.96
N TYR A 248 0.88 -15.60 8.14
CA TYR A 248 1.55 -15.66 9.44
C TYR A 248 1.57 -14.30 10.15
N PHE A 249 2.10 -13.27 9.50
CA PHE A 249 2.31 -11.96 10.15
C PHE A 249 1.00 -11.26 10.55
N ALA A 250 -0.10 -11.52 9.84
CA ALA A 250 -1.43 -10.98 10.16
C ALA A 250 -1.91 -11.29 11.59
N PHE A 251 -1.37 -12.35 12.21
CA PHE A 251 -1.67 -12.74 13.59
C PHE A 251 -0.48 -12.57 14.52
N CYS A 252 0.74 -12.81 14.03
CA CYS A 252 1.95 -12.84 14.86
C CYS A 252 2.76 -11.53 14.86
N SER A 253 2.37 -10.49 14.10
CA SER A 253 3.11 -9.22 13.96
C SER A 253 3.44 -8.53 15.29
N SER A 254 2.60 -8.67 16.31
CA SER A 254 2.80 -8.17 17.68
C SER A 254 4.07 -8.70 18.34
N HIS A 255 4.54 -9.90 17.99
CA HIS A 255 5.79 -10.48 18.50
C HIS A 255 7.04 -10.05 17.71
N HIS A 256 6.85 -9.39 16.56
CA HIS A 256 7.92 -8.96 15.65
C HIS A 256 8.05 -7.42 15.57
N LEU A 257 7.20 -6.69 16.28
CA LEU A 257 7.24 -5.24 16.45
C LEU A 257 7.46 -4.90 17.94
N PRO A 258 8.25 -3.86 18.26
CA PRO A 258 8.32 -3.35 19.63
C PRO A 258 6.98 -2.68 20.05
N ASP A 259 6.82 -2.41 21.35
CA ASP A 259 5.64 -1.75 21.92
C ASP A 259 5.34 -0.37 21.31
N LYS A 260 6.35 0.27 20.71
CA LYS A 260 6.23 1.54 19.99
C LYS A 260 7.07 1.52 18.71
N THR A 261 6.43 1.78 17.58
CA THR A 261 7.06 1.98 16.28
C THR A 261 6.51 3.27 15.65
N ASP A 262 7.36 4.05 14.98
CA ASP A 262 6.92 5.21 14.21
C ASP A 262 6.61 4.83 12.74
N LEU A 263 7.44 3.97 12.15
CA LEU A 263 7.35 3.53 10.76
C LEU A 263 7.53 2.00 10.65
N VAL A 264 6.55 1.30 10.08
CA VAL A 264 6.66 -0.11 9.68
C VAL A 264 6.82 -0.21 8.16
N ILE A 265 7.78 -1.02 7.70
CA ILE A 265 7.93 -1.43 6.30
C ILE A 265 7.41 -2.86 6.17
N LEU A 266 6.54 -3.11 5.18
CA LEU A 266 5.97 -4.42 4.87
C LEU A 266 6.46 -4.91 3.51
N GLU A 267 7.11 -6.08 3.45
CA GLU A 267 7.68 -6.65 2.21
C GLU A 267 7.20 -8.09 1.99
N PHE A 268 6.19 -8.24 1.13
CA PHE A 268 5.48 -9.51 0.90
C PHE A 268 5.15 -9.81 -0.58
N ASP A 269 5.36 -8.88 -1.51
CA ASP A 269 5.05 -9.01 -2.96
C ASP A 269 5.63 -10.26 -3.65
N ALA A 270 6.72 -10.80 -3.10
CA ALA A 270 7.43 -11.98 -3.61
C ALA A 270 7.30 -13.22 -2.71
N ALA A 271 6.46 -13.17 -1.68
CA ALA A 271 6.29 -14.20 -0.66
C ALA A 271 4.84 -14.72 -0.58
N ASP A 272 3.87 -13.83 -0.69
CA ASP A 272 2.45 -14.18 -0.68
C ASP A 272 2.03 -14.80 -2.03
N PRO A 273 1.32 -15.94 -2.03
CA PRO A 273 0.61 -16.44 -3.21
C PRO A 273 -0.43 -15.47 -3.77
N ASN A 274 -0.62 -15.52 -5.09
CA ASN A 274 -1.51 -14.62 -5.84
C ASN A 274 -2.98 -15.10 -5.81
N GLU A 275 -3.52 -15.36 -4.61
CA GLU A 275 -4.90 -15.81 -4.39
C GLU A 275 -5.65 -14.85 -3.45
N LYS A 276 -6.99 -14.81 -3.54
CA LYS A 276 -7.84 -13.79 -2.88
C LYS A 276 -7.70 -13.79 -1.34
N GLU A 277 -7.38 -14.94 -0.80
CA GLU A 277 -7.17 -15.22 0.61
C GLU A 277 -6.02 -14.37 1.17
N TRP A 278 -4.91 -14.21 0.42
CA TRP A 278 -3.78 -13.37 0.83
C TRP A 278 -4.07 -11.87 0.79
N MET A 279 -4.99 -11.40 -0.07
CA MET A 279 -5.52 -10.03 0.05
C MET A 279 -6.19 -9.80 1.42
N SER A 280 -6.83 -10.84 1.97
CA SER A 280 -7.52 -10.80 3.27
C SER A 280 -6.56 -10.97 4.46
N HIS A 281 -5.44 -11.67 4.27
CA HIS A 281 -4.35 -11.77 5.24
C HIS A 281 -3.51 -10.49 5.29
N TYR A 282 -3.10 -9.96 4.13
CA TYR A 282 -2.36 -8.71 4.02
C TYR A 282 -3.18 -7.51 4.54
N GLU A 283 -4.50 -7.49 4.32
CA GLU A 283 -5.39 -6.55 5.01
C GLU A 283 -5.31 -6.70 6.53
N LEU A 284 -5.44 -7.91 7.06
CA LEU A 284 -5.47 -8.16 8.50
C LEU A 284 -4.16 -7.70 9.17
N LEU A 285 -3.02 -7.91 8.49
CA LEU A 285 -1.72 -7.35 8.85
C LEU A 285 -1.69 -5.81 8.81
N VAL A 286 -2.07 -5.18 7.70
CA VAL A 286 -2.09 -3.71 7.57
C VAL A 286 -2.99 -3.08 8.63
N ARG A 287 -4.22 -3.59 8.79
CA ARG A 287 -5.19 -3.07 9.75
C ARG A 287 -4.69 -3.23 11.19
N SER A 288 -4.19 -4.41 11.58
CA SER A 288 -3.74 -4.68 12.95
C SER A 288 -2.61 -3.74 13.38
N ILE A 289 -1.76 -3.31 12.45
CA ILE A 289 -0.71 -2.33 12.69
C ILE A 289 -1.28 -0.90 12.75
N LEU A 290 -2.20 -0.51 11.87
CA LEU A 290 -2.76 0.84 11.81
C LEU A 290 -3.64 1.21 13.01
N VAL A 291 -4.30 0.22 13.64
CA VAL A 291 -5.18 0.40 14.83
C VAL A 291 -4.41 0.40 16.17
N ARG A 292 -3.09 0.16 16.17
CA ARG A 292 -2.29 0.18 17.41
C ARG A 292 -2.31 1.58 18.07
N PRO A 293 -2.17 1.67 19.42
CA PRO A 293 -2.19 2.96 20.14
C PRO A 293 -1.09 3.96 19.76
N ASP A 294 0.04 3.51 19.20
CA ASP A 294 1.12 4.37 18.69
C ASP A 294 0.82 4.97 17.30
N ALA A 295 -0.18 4.42 16.59
CA ALA A 295 -0.62 4.81 15.25
C ALA A 295 0.57 5.00 14.27
N PRO A 296 1.35 3.94 13.98
CA PRO A 296 2.51 3.99 13.10
C PRO A 296 2.13 4.36 11.66
N ALA A 297 3.13 4.83 10.91
CA ALA A 297 3.10 4.83 9.45
C ALA A 297 3.40 3.43 8.91
N ILE A 298 2.87 3.12 7.73
CA ILE A 298 3.18 1.89 6.99
C ILE A 298 3.66 2.25 5.59
N ILE A 299 4.65 1.54 5.08
CA ILE A 299 5.04 1.52 3.67
C ILE A 299 4.99 0.08 3.18
N SER A 300 4.18 -0.19 2.14
CA SER A 300 4.30 -1.43 1.37
C SER A 300 5.49 -1.30 0.44
N LEU A 301 6.42 -2.25 0.52
CA LEU A 301 7.66 -2.29 -0.24
C LEU A 301 7.71 -3.56 -1.08
N GLY A 302 7.52 -3.40 -2.38
CA GLY A 302 7.48 -4.48 -3.34
C GLY A 302 8.86 -4.93 -3.82
N HIS A 303 9.21 -6.18 -3.51
CA HIS A 303 10.29 -6.89 -4.18
C HIS A 303 9.84 -7.42 -5.55
N PHE A 304 10.77 -7.57 -6.49
CA PHE A 304 10.52 -8.17 -7.80
C PHE A 304 11.20 -9.54 -7.85
N ALA A 305 10.46 -10.61 -8.12
CA ALA A 305 11.02 -11.96 -8.22
C ALA A 305 10.80 -12.56 -9.63
N PRO A 306 11.87 -12.94 -10.36
CA PRO A 306 11.79 -13.63 -11.65
C PRO A 306 10.84 -14.84 -11.68
N GLN A 307 10.77 -15.62 -10.60
CA GLN A 307 9.86 -16.77 -10.48
C GLN A 307 8.38 -16.36 -10.44
N ILE A 308 8.03 -15.34 -9.66
CA ILE A 308 6.67 -14.80 -9.58
C ILE A 308 6.20 -14.28 -10.96
N VAL A 309 7.11 -13.68 -11.74
CA VAL A 309 6.83 -13.28 -13.13
C VAL A 309 6.68 -14.48 -14.06
N ALA A 310 7.44 -15.57 -13.87
CA ALA A 310 7.26 -16.79 -14.65
C ALA A 310 5.92 -17.49 -14.36
N GLN A 311 5.35 -17.29 -13.16
CA GLN A 311 4.05 -17.85 -12.74
C GLN A 311 2.86 -16.94 -13.09
N HIS A 312 3.01 -15.60 -12.98
CA HIS A 312 1.90 -14.64 -13.03
C HIS A 312 2.10 -13.47 -14.02
N ALA A 313 3.15 -13.51 -14.85
CA ALA A 313 3.53 -12.44 -15.77
C ALA A 313 3.63 -11.06 -15.09
N TYR A 314 2.90 -10.05 -15.57
CA TYR A 314 2.91 -8.71 -14.96
C TYR A 314 1.96 -8.58 -13.75
N ALA A 315 1.02 -9.51 -13.53
CA ALA A 315 -0.05 -9.38 -12.56
C ALA A 315 0.12 -10.35 -11.38
N GLY A 316 1.06 -10.01 -10.50
CA GLY A 316 1.42 -10.83 -9.32
C GLY A 316 0.72 -10.37 -8.03
N PRO A 317 1.14 -10.92 -6.88
CA PRO A 317 0.60 -10.61 -5.55
C PRO A 317 0.60 -9.12 -5.22
N GLU A 318 1.51 -8.35 -5.82
CA GLU A 318 1.59 -6.90 -5.67
C GLU A 318 0.28 -6.17 -5.99
N GLN A 319 -0.59 -6.73 -6.84
CA GLN A 319 -1.89 -6.15 -7.16
C GLN A 319 -2.90 -6.30 -6.02
N LEU A 320 -2.82 -7.40 -5.26
CA LEU A 320 -3.63 -7.62 -4.06
C LEU A 320 -3.22 -6.62 -2.97
N HIS A 321 -1.91 -6.51 -2.72
CA HIS A 321 -1.34 -5.54 -1.77
C HIS A 321 -1.64 -4.10 -2.17
N ASN A 322 -1.56 -3.76 -3.46
CA ASN A 322 -1.91 -2.43 -3.96
C ASN A 322 -3.41 -2.10 -3.82
N THR A 323 -4.29 -3.11 -3.79
CA THR A 323 -5.72 -2.90 -3.54
C THR A 323 -5.98 -2.59 -2.06
N VAL A 324 -5.33 -3.32 -1.14
CA VAL A 324 -5.32 -3.02 0.29
C VAL A 324 -4.71 -1.63 0.56
N ALA A 325 -3.60 -1.29 -0.10
CA ALA A 325 -2.90 -0.03 0.06
C ALA A 325 -3.77 1.19 -0.27
N GLN A 326 -4.57 1.10 -1.34
CA GLN A 326 -5.54 2.14 -1.73
C GLN A 326 -6.70 2.28 -0.73
N PHE A 327 -7.15 1.20 -0.09
CA PHE A 327 -8.25 1.24 0.89
C PHE A 327 -7.80 1.82 2.24
N TYR A 328 -6.56 1.57 2.65
CA TYR A 328 -6.00 2.02 3.93
C TYR A 328 -5.13 3.29 3.84
N ASP A 329 -5.04 3.93 2.67
CA ASP A 329 -4.24 5.14 2.38
C ASP A 329 -2.74 5.01 2.78
N ILE A 330 -2.14 3.86 2.46
CA ILE A 330 -0.71 3.60 2.70
C ILE A 330 0.08 3.58 1.39
N PRO A 331 1.28 4.20 1.32
CA PRO A 331 2.13 4.15 0.13
C PRO A 331 2.55 2.72 -0.21
N HIS A 332 2.48 2.39 -1.51
CA HIS A 332 3.03 1.19 -2.11
C HIS A 332 4.06 1.54 -3.19
N ILE A 333 5.32 1.23 -2.90
CA ILE A 333 6.46 1.41 -3.80
C ILE A 333 7.12 0.06 -4.10
N SER A 334 7.60 -0.17 -5.33
CA SER A 334 8.12 -1.48 -5.76
C SER A 334 9.27 -1.34 -6.74
N VAL A 335 10.28 -2.23 -6.66
CA VAL A 335 11.37 -2.30 -7.65
C VAL A 335 10.90 -2.89 -9.00
N LYS A 336 9.71 -3.49 -9.07
CA LYS A 336 9.11 -4.08 -10.28
C LYS A 336 9.04 -3.09 -11.44
N GLY A 337 8.69 -1.83 -11.17
CA GLY A 337 8.59 -0.77 -12.18
C GLY A 337 9.93 -0.35 -12.81
N LEU A 338 11.06 -0.65 -12.14
CA LEU A 338 12.40 -0.46 -12.69
C LEU A 338 12.82 -1.69 -13.50
N LEU A 339 12.71 -2.88 -12.92
CA LEU A 339 13.30 -4.10 -13.48
C LEU A 339 12.47 -4.78 -14.57
N TYR A 340 11.13 -4.69 -14.56
CA TYR A 340 10.29 -5.54 -15.42
C TYR A 340 10.59 -5.39 -16.92
N HIS A 341 10.81 -4.16 -17.41
CA HIS A 341 11.10 -3.94 -18.81
C HIS A 341 12.48 -4.47 -19.22
N ASP A 342 13.50 -4.31 -18.37
CA ASP A 342 14.82 -4.88 -18.64
C ASP A 342 14.81 -6.40 -18.54
N TYR A 343 14.07 -6.98 -17.59
CA TYR A 343 13.91 -8.43 -17.46
C TYR A 343 13.24 -9.04 -18.69
N MET A 344 12.22 -8.39 -19.26
CA MET A 344 11.54 -8.86 -20.48
C MET A 344 12.41 -8.80 -21.75
N ASN A 345 13.40 -7.92 -21.80
CA ASN A 345 14.32 -7.81 -22.95
C ASN A 345 15.65 -8.56 -22.75
N ARG A 346 16.12 -8.68 -21.50
CA ARG A 346 17.47 -9.12 -21.12
C ARG A 346 17.43 -9.95 -19.81
N PRO A 347 16.65 -11.05 -19.75
CA PRO A 347 16.36 -11.76 -18.49
C PRO A 347 17.61 -12.25 -17.77
N GLU A 348 18.56 -12.84 -18.49
CA GLU A 348 19.81 -13.35 -17.91
C GLU A 348 20.71 -12.24 -17.38
N GLU A 349 20.71 -11.05 -17.98
CA GLU A 349 21.47 -9.91 -17.46
C GLU A 349 20.89 -9.45 -16.13
N VAL A 350 19.55 -9.30 -16.05
CA VAL A 350 18.86 -8.89 -14.81
C VAL A 350 19.02 -9.94 -13.71
N ARG A 351 18.86 -11.23 -14.03
CA ARG A 351 19.08 -12.34 -13.09
C ARG A 351 20.49 -12.31 -12.50
N ASN A 352 21.52 -12.33 -13.35
CA ASN A 352 22.91 -12.33 -12.88
C ASN A 352 23.32 -11.02 -12.16
N SER A 353 22.68 -9.88 -12.48
CA SER A 353 23.00 -8.60 -11.83
C SER A 353 22.41 -8.47 -10.43
N TYR A 354 21.15 -8.84 -10.23
CA TYR A 354 20.37 -8.45 -9.04
C TYR A 354 19.92 -9.61 -8.14
N TYR A 355 20.09 -10.87 -8.58
CA TYR A 355 19.55 -12.04 -7.90
C TYR A 355 20.62 -13.04 -7.45
N ALA A 356 20.30 -13.79 -6.40
CA ALA A 356 21.06 -14.96 -5.94
C ALA A 356 20.40 -16.25 -6.45
N ASP A 357 19.06 -16.28 -6.51
CA ASP A 357 18.24 -17.33 -7.12
C ASP A 357 16.96 -16.71 -7.75
N PRO A 358 16.03 -17.46 -8.36
CA PRO A 358 14.83 -16.90 -8.99
C PRO A 358 13.86 -16.09 -8.09
N ILE A 359 14.09 -16.06 -6.77
CA ILE A 359 13.33 -15.29 -5.77
C ILE A 359 14.26 -14.30 -5.03
N LEU A 360 15.36 -14.77 -4.47
CA LEU A 360 16.20 -14.00 -3.55
C LEU A 360 17.04 -12.93 -4.25
N ALA A 361 17.00 -11.71 -3.71
CA ALA A 361 17.89 -10.62 -4.11
C ALA A 361 19.34 -10.89 -3.67
N ASN A 362 20.30 -10.59 -4.53
CA ASN A 362 21.71 -10.48 -4.14
C ASN A 362 21.98 -9.09 -3.53
N PRO A 363 23.21 -8.78 -3.06
CA PRO A 363 23.51 -7.46 -2.49
C PRO A 363 23.18 -6.24 -3.39
N HIS A 364 23.25 -6.37 -4.72
CA HIS A 364 22.87 -5.32 -5.66
C HIS A 364 21.35 -5.24 -5.89
N GLY A 365 20.62 -6.35 -5.76
CA GLY A 365 19.17 -6.32 -5.60
C GLY A 365 18.76 -5.57 -4.34
N HIS A 366 19.45 -5.80 -3.23
CA HIS A 366 19.25 -5.03 -1.99
C HIS A 366 19.66 -3.54 -2.10
N ASP A 367 20.71 -3.21 -2.86
CA ASP A 367 21.03 -1.81 -3.20
C ASP A 367 19.85 -1.15 -3.94
N LEU A 368 19.17 -1.87 -4.84
CA LEU A 368 18.04 -1.34 -5.61
C LEU A 368 16.78 -1.16 -4.76
N ILE A 369 16.48 -2.12 -3.87
CA ILE A 369 15.35 -2.03 -2.92
C ILE A 369 15.57 -0.86 -1.96
N ALA A 370 16.80 -0.71 -1.43
CA ALA A 370 17.16 0.42 -0.58
C ALA A 370 17.02 1.75 -1.34
N ASP A 371 17.54 1.85 -2.56
CA ASP A 371 17.44 3.08 -3.37
C ASP A 371 15.99 3.49 -3.68
N VAL A 372 15.08 2.55 -3.94
CA VAL A 372 13.65 2.84 -4.15
C VAL A 372 12.98 3.36 -2.88
N LEU A 373 13.27 2.76 -1.72
CA LEU A 373 12.75 3.21 -0.42
C LEU A 373 13.32 4.57 -0.03
N ILE A 374 14.63 4.77 -0.19
CA ILE A 374 15.31 6.05 0.04
C ILE A 374 14.69 7.13 -0.85
N HIS A 375 14.50 6.90 -2.15
CA HIS A 375 13.88 7.86 -3.07
C HIS A 375 12.47 8.30 -2.64
N TYR A 376 11.65 7.35 -2.16
CA TYR A 376 10.35 7.69 -1.62
C TYR A 376 10.47 8.60 -0.40
N ILE A 377 11.32 8.26 0.58
CA ILE A 377 11.51 9.08 1.77
C ILE A 377 12.14 10.44 1.44
N GLN A 378 13.13 10.53 0.56
CA GLN A 378 13.69 11.79 0.04
C GLN A 378 12.58 12.71 -0.50
N SER A 379 11.63 12.17 -1.27
CA SER A 379 10.47 12.94 -1.75
C SER A 379 9.59 13.46 -0.60
N GLN A 380 9.37 12.64 0.44
CA GLN A 380 8.62 13.05 1.63
C GLN A 380 9.37 14.09 2.47
N VAL A 381 10.70 14.02 2.56
CA VAL A 381 11.55 15.01 3.25
C VAL A 381 11.52 16.36 2.53
N CYS A 382 11.71 16.39 1.21
CA CYS A 382 11.65 17.67 0.48
C CYS A 382 10.25 18.31 0.54
N LEU A 383 9.17 17.51 0.48
CA LEU A 383 7.80 17.98 0.67
C LEU A 383 7.57 18.52 2.10
N GLY A 384 8.00 17.76 3.12
CA GLY A 384 7.85 18.15 4.52
C GLY A 384 8.63 19.41 4.88
N TRP A 385 9.85 19.57 4.34
CA TRP A 385 10.65 20.80 4.47
C TRP A 385 9.99 21.99 3.77
N ALA A 386 9.54 21.83 2.52
CA ALA A 386 8.87 22.90 1.78
C ALA A 386 7.61 23.39 2.53
N ALA A 387 6.82 22.48 3.10
CA ALA A 387 5.66 22.85 3.92
C ALA A 387 6.05 23.52 5.25
N ALA A 388 7.11 23.04 5.93
CA ALA A 388 7.60 23.64 7.17
C ALA A 388 8.11 25.09 6.98
N MET A 389 8.72 25.39 5.83
CA MET A 389 9.19 26.73 5.46
C MET A 389 8.09 27.62 4.82
N GLY A 390 6.85 27.14 4.69
CA GLY A 390 5.75 27.88 4.04
C GLY A 390 5.93 28.07 2.53
N HIS A 391 6.71 27.19 1.87
CA HIS A 391 6.97 27.20 0.43
C HIS A 391 6.17 26.12 -0.34
N GLY A 392 5.51 25.20 0.37
CA GLY A 392 4.62 24.19 -0.19
C GLY A 392 3.28 24.16 0.54
N PHE A 393 2.19 24.10 -0.21
CA PHE A 393 0.81 24.08 0.34
C PHE A 393 0.23 22.66 0.47
N ASP A 394 0.84 21.67 -0.19
CA ASP A 394 0.25 20.34 -0.40
C ASP A 394 0.57 19.30 0.68
N VAL A 395 1.42 19.61 1.66
CA VAL A 395 1.48 18.82 2.90
C VAL A 395 0.64 19.55 3.94
N PRO A 396 -0.58 19.07 4.28
CA PRO A 396 -1.31 19.65 5.40
C PRO A 396 -0.45 19.59 6.67
N VAL A 397 -0.70 20.45 7.67
CA VAL A 397 0.15 20.62 8.87
C VAL A 397 -0.64 20.29 10.14
N PRO A 398 -0.23 19.32 11.00
CA PRO A 398 -1.01 18.96 12.18
C PRO A 398 -0.79 20.06 13.21
N LEU A 399 -1.81 20.90 13.43
CA LEU A 399 -1.74 22.09 14.26
C LEU A 399 -1.89 21.74 15.77
N ASP A 400 -1.03 20.86 16.27
CA ASP A 400 -1.13 20.35 17.65
C ASP A 400 0.25 20.05 18.28
N LEU A 401 1.07 21.09 18.38
CA LEU A 401 2.31 21.14 19.18
C LEU A 401 2.33 22.38 20.10
N ALA A 402 1.14 22.91 20.44
CA ALA A 402 0.99 24.24 21.02
C ALA A 402 0.34 24.28 22.41
N GLU A 403 0.11 23.14 23.09
CA GLU A 403 -0.49 23.16 24.43
C GLU A 403 0.07 22.09 25.40
N THR A 404 1.35 22.21 25.80
CA THR A 404 1.81 21.76 27.14
C THR A 404 3.16 22.36 27.59
N ASN A 405 3.09 23.40 28.44
CA ASN A 405 4.08 23.78 29.45
C ASN A 405 5.60 23.71 29.14
N SER A 406 6.12 24.64 28.33
CA SER A 406 7.25 25.48 28.75
C SER A 406 7.37 26.74 27.87
N GLY A 407 7.76 27.87 28.45
CA GLY A 407 7.75 29.17 27.75
C GLY A 407 9.06 29.47 27.02
N GLY A 408 9.00 29.80 25.72
CA GLY A 408 10.24 30.15 25.00
C GLY A 408 10.18 30.46 23.49
N ALA A 409 9.03 30.69 22.85
CA ALA A 409 9.00 30.96 21.38
C ALA A 409 7.81 31.83 20.91
N GLN A 410 7.75 33.11 21.32
CA GLN A 410 6.82 34.07 20.71
C GLN A 410 7.42 34.67 19.42
N LEU A 411 7.29 33.95 18.28
CA LEU A 411 7.62 34.51 16.97
C LEU A 411 6.80 33.88 15.83
N LEU A 412 5.60 34.44 15.59
CA LEU A 412 4.97 34.71 14.28
C LEU A 412 3.57 35.31 14.55
N GLY A 413 3.20 36.39 13.86
CA GLY A 413 2.17 37.33 14.35
C GLY A 413 0.73 37.05 13.92
N GLY A 414 -0.23 37.75 14.55
CA GLY A 414 -1.54 38.00 13.92
C GLY A 414 -2.84 37.79 14.72
N VAL A 415 -2.91 38.06 16.03
CA VAL A 415 -4.21 38.04 16.73
C VAL A 415 -5.12 39.17 16.23
N GLY A 416 -6.22 38.83 15.54
CA GLY A 416 -7.10 39.77 14.83
C GLY A 416 -8.57 39.82 15.26
N LEU A 417 -9.00 39.07 16.28
CA LEU A 417 -10.41 39.00 16.68
C LEU A 417 -10.85 40.24 17.50
N ARG A 418 -11.69 41.10 16.90
CA ARG A 418 -12.27 42.28 17.57
C ARG A 418 -13.70 42.00 18.04
N LYS A 419 -13.99 42.34 19.29
CA LYS A 419 -15.22 42.01 20.06
C LYS A 419 -16.35 43.01 19.78
N GLY A 420 -17.59 42.56 19.48
CA GLY A 420 -18.60 43.43 18.83
C GLY A 420 -20.12 43.14 18.93
N MET A 421 -20.63 42.51 20.00
CA MET A 421 -21.95 42.81 20.61
C MET A 421 -23.27 42.82 19.77
N ARG A 422 -24.06 41.72 19.79
CA ARG A 422 -25.47 41.73 20.27
C ARG A 422 -26.10 40.33 20.45
N GLU A 423 -27.15 40.28 21.27
CA GLU A 423 -27.96 39.12 21.71
C GLU A 423 -29.26 38.95 20.85
N PRO A 424 -30.02 37.84 20.96
CA PRO A 424 -30.46 37.08 19.78
C PRO A 424 -31.93 37.24 19.36
N ASN A 425 -32.23 36.81 18.13
CA ASN A 425 -33.39 35.94 17.90
C ASN A 425 -33.29 35.09 16.63
N GLN A 426 -34.12 34.04 16.60
CA GLN A 426 -34.33 33.00 15.60
C GLN A 426 -34.14 33.38 14.11
N LEU A 427 -33.51 32.47 13.36
CA LEU A 427 -34.19 31.72 12.28
C LEU A 427 -33.41 30.45 11.91
N LYS A 428 -34.11 29.35 11.62
CA LYS A 428 -33.50 28.16 11.03
C LYS A 428 -33.34 28.37 9.52
N ALA A 429 -32.15 28.12 9.00
CA ALA A 429 -31.92 27.89 7.58
C ALA A 429 -30.94 26.70 7.44
N GLU A 430 -31.20 25.84 6.47
CA GLU A 430 -30.54 24.56 6.26
C GLU A 430 -29.46 24.72 5.19
N GLY A 431 -28.23 24.29 5.48
CA GLY A 431 -27.06 24.58 4.63
C GLY A 431 -25.76 24.47 5.40
N ASP A 432 -25.40 23.25 5.82
CA ASP A 432 -24.19 22.99 6.59
C ASP A 432 -22.93 22.96 5.71
N THR A 433 -22.59 24.10 5.11
CA THR A 433 -21.23 24.35 4.63
C THR A 433 -20.33 24.59 5.82
N THR A 434 -19.98 23.52 6.53
CA THR A 434 -18.88 23.54 7.50
C THR A 434 -17.64 24.06 6.79
N VAL A 435 -17.08 25.16 7.29
CA VAL A 435 -15.65 25.43 7.09
C VAL A 435 -14.94 24.39 7.95
N THR A 436 -14.66 23.23 7.37
CA THR A 436 -13.97 22.13 8.06
C THR A 436 -12.63 22.64 8.54
N ASP A 437 -12.46 22.69 9.87
CA ASP A 437 -11.17 23.02 10.49
C ASP A 437 -10.10 22.08 9.92
N PRO A 438 -8.94 22.59 9.47
CA PRO A 438 -7.78 21.76 9.13
C PRO A 438 -7.50 20.66 10.18
N SER A 439 -7.72 20.91 11.47
CA SER A 439 -7.61 19.89 12.53
C SER A 439 -8.55 18.69 12.31
N THR A 440 -9.84 18.94 12.05
CA THR A 440 -10.82 17.88 11.79
C THR A 440 -10.58 17.14 10.47
N THR A 441 -10.12 17.86 9.44
CA THR A 441 -9.74 17.30 8.15
C THR A 441 -8.60 16.29 8.32
N TRP A 442 -7.64 16.61 9.19
CA TRP A 442 -6.51 15.75 9.55
C TRP A 442 -6.87 14.52 10.36
N THR A 443 -7.67 14.67 11.41
CA THR A 443 -8.11 13.53 12.22
C THR A 443 -8.88 12.51 11.38
N ASN A 444 -9.55 12.97 10.33
CA ASN A 444 -10.19 12.10 9.34
C ASN A 444 -9.16 11.43 8.41
N ALA A 445 -8.18 12.16 7.87
CA ALA A 445 -7.13 11.61 6.99
C ALA A 445 -6.20 10.58 7.69
N LEU A 446 -6.07 10.63 9.01
CA LEU A 446 -5.31 9.64 9.80
C LEU A 446 -6.16 8.46 10.30
N ARG A 447 -7.49 8.51 10.13
CA ARG A 447 -8.43 7.53 10.68
C ARG A 447 -8.44 6.24 9.86
N VAL A 448 -8.31 5.09 10.55
CA VAL A 448 -8.50 3.77 9.94
C VAL A 448 -9.98 3.61 9.53
N PRO A 449 -10.29 3.09 8.33
CA PRO A 449 -11.66 2.80 7.91
C PRO A 449 -12.44 1.99 8.96
N SER A 450 -13.72 2.30 9.17
CA SER A 450 -14.54 1.68 10.22
C SER A 450 -14.87 0.20 9.99
N THR A 451 -14.53 -0.35 8.83
CA THR A 451 -14.73 -1.75 8.44
C THR A 451 -13.57 -2.23 7.57
N ARG A 452 -13.58 -3.53 7.25
CA ARG A 452 -12.67 -4.18 6.30
C ARG A 452 -13.09 -3.96 4.84
N LEU A 453 -12.15 -4.12 3.93
CA LEU A 453 -12.25 -3.99 2.47
C LEU A 453 -13.37 -4.85 1.85
N ILE A 454 -13.66 -6.01 2.45
CA ILE A 454 -14.70 -6.94 1.97
C ILE A 454 -16.09 -6.70 2.59
N HIS A 455 -16.23 -5.80 3.57
CA HIS A 455 -17.50 -5.57 4.29
C HIS A 455 -18.41 -4.60 3.55
N LEU A 456 -19.70 -4.90 3.55
CA LEU A 456 -20.76 -4.06 3.03
C LEU A 456 -21.21 -3.03 4.09
N PRO A 457 -21.95 -1.96 3.71
CA PRO A 457 -22.50 -1.00 4.66
C PRO A 457 -23.44 -1.61 5.71
N THR A 458 -24.02 -2.79 5.43
CA THR A 458 -24.83 -3.59 6.38
C THR A 458 -24.02 -4.17 7.52
N ASP A 459 -22.72 -4.40 7.30
CA ASP A 459 -21.89 -5.22 8.19
C ASP A 459 -21.20 -4.34 9.26
N VAL A 460 -21.37 -3.01 9.15
CA VAL A 460 -20.82 -1.98 10.04
C VAL A 460 -21.35 -2.13 11.46
N GLU A 461 -22.65 -2.41 11.63
CA GLU A 461 -23.30 -2.49 12.96
C GLU A 461 -22.84 -3.72 13.77
N GLY A 462 -22.42 -4.79 13.07
CA GLY A 462 -21.88 -6.01 13.68
C GLY A 462 -20.35 -6.06 13.74
N PHE A 463 -19.64 -5.05 13.24
CA PHE A 463 -18.19 -5.10 13.11
C PHE A 463 -17.48 -5.08 14.47
N ARG A 464 -16.77 -6.17 14.77
CA ARG A 464 -15.81 -6.24 15.88
C ARG A 464 -14.42 -5.88 15.37
N GLU A 465 -13.76 -4.95 16.04
CA GLU A 465 -12.38 -4.60 15.73
C GLU A 465 -11.44 -5.77 16.09
N ILE A 466 -10.44 -5.99 15.23
CA ILE A 466 -9.51 -7.12 15.33
C ILE A 466 -8.56 -6.97 16.53
N GLU A 467 -8.31 -8.07 17.24
CA GLU A 467 -7.33 -8.12 18.34
C GLU A 467 -6.45 -9.38 18.20
N PRO A 468 -5.56 -9.46 17.18
CA PRO A 468 -4.99 -10.72 16.75
C PRO A 468 -4.13 -11.42 17.81
N PHE A 469 -4.32 -12.73 17.91
CA PHE A 469 -3.64 -13.62 18.85
C PHE A 469 -2.88 -14.72 18.10
N CYS A 470 -1.63 -14.95 18.49
CA CYS A 470 -0.73 -15.92 17.87
C CYS A 470 -0.15 -16.89 18.91
N ALA A 471 -0.61 -18.15 18.90
CA ALA A 471 0.09 -19.26 19.54
C ALA A 471 0.97 -19.96 18.49
N SER A 472 2.17 -19.44 18.24
CA SER A 472 3.16 -20.09 17.37
C SER A 472 3.82 -21.28 18.07
N ALA A 473 4.23 -22.29 17.30
CA ALA A 473 5.08 -23.39 17.80
C ALA A 473 6.53 -22.97 18.11
N ASN A 474 6.92 -21.74 17.77
CA ASN A 474 8.21 -21.18 18.16
C ASN A 474 8.14 -20.57 19.58
N ASP A 475 8.74 -21.25 20.55
CA ASP A 475 8.81 -20.81 21.96
C ASP A 475 9.45 -19.43 22.17
N MET A 476 10.27 -18.94 21.23
CA MET A 476 10.83 -17.58 21.32
C MET A 476 9.78 -16.49 21.04
N ILE A 477 8.63 -16.87 20.49
CA ILE A 477 7.54 -16.01 20.07
C ILE A 477 6.40 -16.10 21.08
N ASN A 478 5.89 -17.32 21.33
CA ASN A 478 4.88 -17.57 22.36
C ASN A 478 5.13 -18.94 23.03
N PRO A 479 5.85 -19.01 24.17
CA PRO A 479 6.18 -20.27 24.82
C PRO A 479 4.96 -20.89 25.50
N LEU A 480 4.39 -21.93 24.88
CA LEU A 480 3.33 -22.72 25.50
C LEU A 480 3.88 -23.56 26.67
N PRO A 481 3.14 -23.68 27.79
CA PRO A 481 3.63 -24.43 28.95
C PRO A 481 3.71 -25.94 28.63
N PRO A 482 4.85 -26.63 28.91
CA PRO A 482 5.05 -28.05 28.58
C PRO A 482 3.99 -29.03 29.12
N SER A 483 3.22 -28.61 30.13
CA SER A 483 2.07 -29.34 30.66
C SER A 483 0.95 -29.59 29.64
N LEU A 484 0.86 -28.80 28.56
CA LEU A 484 -0.11 -29.05 27.48
C LEU A 484 0.26 -30.28 26.63
N PHE A 485 1.54 -30.64 26.58
CA PHE A 485 2.02 -31.79 25.80
C PHE A 485 2.05 -33.08 26.63
N TYR A 486 2.23 -32.99 27.96
CA TYR A 486 2.30 -34.16 28.83
C TYR A 486 0.99 -34.97 28.82
N GLY A 487 1.05 -36.21 28.32
CA GLY A 487 -0.10 -37.11 28.21
C GLY A 487 -1.03 -36.82 27.01
N SER A 488 -0.77 -35.76 26.23
CA SER A 488 -1.58 -35.37 25.06
C SER A 488 -1.44 -36.32 23.85
N GLY A 489 -0.29 -37.01 23.76
CA GLY A 489 0.16 -37.72 22.56
C GLY A 489 0.79 -36.84 21.48
N TRP A 490 0.86 -35.52 21.73
CA TRP A 490 1.55 -34.54 20.89
C TRP A 490 2.91 -34.14 21.49
N MET A 491 3.83 -33.76 20.62
CA MET A 491 5.20 -33.37 20.93
C MET A 491 5.56 -32.08 20.19
N ALA A 492 6.47 -31.28 20.75
CA ALA A 492 6.99 -30.08 20.11
C ALA A 492 8.38 -30.36 19.50
N HIS A 493 8.58 -29.90 18.26
CA HIS A 493 9.84 -29.92 17.53
C HIS A 493 10.46 -28.52 17.52
N HIS A 494 11.71 -28.44 17.96
CA HIS A 494 12.51 -27.21 17.95
C HIS A 494 13.80 -27.53 17.19
N PRO A 495 14.03 -26.90 16.02
CA PRO A 495 15.18 -27.18 15.17
C PRO A 495 16.47 -26.69 15.83
N LYS A 496 17.58 -27.39 15.57
CA LYS A 496 18.91 -27.00 16.05
C LYS A 496 19.67 -26.25 14.95
N PRO A 497 20.64 -25.38 15.30
CA PRO A 497 21.49 -24.72 14.32
C PRO A 497 22.23 -25.72 13.43
N GLY A 498 21.85 -25.78 12.15
CA GLY A 498 22.40 -26.70 11.15
C GLY A 498 21.52 -27.90 10.78
N ASP A 499 20.34 -28.07 11.38
CA ASP A 499 19.34 -29.04 10.91
C ASP A 499 18.80 -28.64 9.51
N GLN A 500 18.37 -29.62 8.70
CA GLN A 500 17.79 -29.36 7.37
C GLN A 500 16.36 -28.81 7.43
N GLU A 501 15.64 -29.13 8.50
CA GLU A 501 14.34 -28.58 8.83
C GLU A 501 14.56 -27.43 9.83
N ASP A 502 14.19 -26.21 9.45
CA ASP A 502 14.37 -24.99 10.25
C ASP A 502 13.06 -24.49 10.87
N ARG A 503 11.97 -25.25 10.73
CA ARG A 503 10.65 -24.90 11.29
C ARG A 503 10.42 -25.51 12.67
N HIS A 504 9.82 -24.70 13.54
CA HIS A 504 9.20 -25.15 14.78
C HIS A 504 7.79 -25.67 14.49
N TYR A 505 7.40 -26.81 15.07
CA TYR A 505 6.05 -27.37 14.92
C TYR A 505 5.66 -28.29 16.08
N TRP A 506 4.37 -28.46 16.31
CA TRP A 506 3.81 -29.51 17.14
C TRP A 506 3.31 -30.67 16.27
N PHE A 507 3.61 -31.91 16.65
CA PHE A 507 3.25 -33.10 15.88
C PHE A 507 2.74 -34.24 16.77
N ALA A 508 2.03 -35.18 16.16
CA ALA A 508 1.64 -36.44 16.79
C ALA A 508 1.70 -37.59 15.78
N GLU A 509 1.98 -38.79 16.28
CA GLU A 509 2.00 -40.05 15.50
C GLU A 509 0.97 -41.07 15.98
N THR A 510 0.49 -40.95 17.23
CA THR A 510 -0.51 -41.86 17.79
C THR A 510 -1.92 -41.35 17.46
N PRO A 511 -2.77 -42.13 16.77
CA PRO A 511 -4.15 -41.75 16.47
C PRO A 511 -4.93 -41.36 17.72
N TYR A 512 -5.92 -40.47 17.56
CA TYR A 512 -6.78 -39.95 18.64
C TYR A 512 -6.06 -39.10 19.71
N SER A 513 -4.74 -38.88 19.61
CA SER A 513 -4.00 -37.90 20.42
C SER A 513 -4.60 -36.51 20.29
N ARG A 514 -4.75 -35.76 21.39
CA ARG A 514 -5.39 -34.44 21.44
C ARG A 514 -4.48 -33.38 22.02
N LEU A 515 -4.25 -32.32 21.26
CA LEU A 515 -3.64 -31.09 21.76
C LEU A 515 -4.75 -30.08 22.04
N ARG A 516 -4.73 -29.46 23.24
CA ARG A 516 -5.59 -28.33 23.61
C ARG A 516 -4.72 -27.09 23.80
N VAL A 517 -4.98 -26.03 23.04
CA VAL A 517 -4.23 -24.76 23.12
C VAL A 517 -5.18 -23.63 23.54
N PRO A 518 -4.87 -22.87 24.61
CA PRO A 518 -5.67 -21.71 24.99
C PRO A 518 -5.46 -20.55 23.99
N VAL A 519 -6.55 -19.87 23.65
CA VAL A 519 -6.56 -18.71 22.74
C VAL A 519 -7.40 -17.57 23.32
N LYS A 520 -7.09 -16.33 22.93
CA LYS A 520 -7.91 -15.15 23.25
C LYS A 520 -8.46 -14.57 21.95
N LEU A 521 -9.75 -14.27 21.94
CA LEU A 521 -10.48 -13.80 20.75
C LEU A 521 -10.96 -12.35 20.95
N GLY A 522 -10.97 -11.58 19.87
CA GLY A 522 -11.54 -10.24 19.76
C GLY A 522 -12.69 -10.22 18.76
N ALA A 523 -12.36 -10.30 17.47
CA ALA A 523 -13.29 -10.37 16.35
C ALA A 523 -13.84 -11.79 16.08
N GLY A 524 -13.15 -12.83 16.54
CA GLY A 524 -13.71 -14.18 16.68
C GLY A 524 -13.53 -15.13 15.50
N ASP A 525 -12.61 -14.85 14.57
CA ASP A 525 -12.15 -15.84 13.59
C ASP A 525 -11.05 -16.71 14.21
N VAL A 526 -11.04 -18.01 13.94
CA VAL A 526 -10.03 -18.94 14.48
C VAL A 526 -9.47 -19.81 13.37
N GLY A 527 -8.14 -19.98 13.32
CA GLY A 527 -7.46 -20.80 12.31
C GLY A 527 -6.25 -21.56 12.84
N VAL A 528 -5.95 -22.67 12.17
CA VAL A 528 -4.78 -23.50 12.44
C VAL A 528 -3.77 -23.31 11.32
N TYR A 529 -2.57 -22.87 11.66
CA TYR A 529 -1.43 -22.77 10.75
C TYR A 529 -0.71 -24.12 10.79
N HIS A 530 -0.69 -24.84 9.67
CA HIS A 530 -0.19 -26.22 9.59
C HIS A 530 0.72 -26.41 8.38
N LEU A 531 1.48 -27.51 8.36
CA LEU A 531 2.18 -27.91 7.15
C LEU A 531 1.19 -28.55 6.16
N SER A 532 1.27 -28.15 4.90
CA SER A 532 0.49 -28.66 3.78
C SER A 532 1.44 -29.11 2.66
N GLY A 533 1.08 -30.13 1.90
CA GLY A 533 1.89 -30.66 0.80
C GLY A 533 1.08 -31.41 -0.25
N PRO A 534 1.72 -31.92 -1.32
CA PRO A 534 1.07 -32.75 -2.34
C PRO A 534 0.50 -34.06 -1.76
N LEU A 535 -0.40 -34.71 -2.51
CA LEU A 535 -1.11 -35.92 -2.05
C LEU A 535 -0.21 -37.12 -1.73
N ASP A 536 1.03 -37.16 -2.24
CA ASP A 536 2.03 -38.20 -2.00
C ASP A 536 2.97 -37.90 -0.81
N SER A 537 2.90 -36.70 -0.23
CA SER A 537 3.78 -36.21 0.86
C SER A 537 3.72 -37.01 2.17
N LYS A 538 2.75 -37.92 2.32
CA LYS A 538 2.48 -38.70 3.56
C LYS A 538 2.27 -37.84 4.80
N LEU A 539 1.77 -36.61 4.65
CA LEU A 539 1.32 -35.80 5.78
C LEU A 539 -0.02 -36.31 6.32
N GLY A 540 -0.20 -36.23 7.63
CA GLY A 540 -1.38 -36.72 8.35
C GLY A 540 -2.64 -35.88 8.14
N SER A 541 -3.63 -36.08 8.99
CA SER A 541 -4.82 -35.24 9.07
C SER A 541 -5.27 -35.11 10.52
N ALA A 542 -5.86 -33.97 10.87
CA ALA A 542 -6.41 -33.72 12.20
C ALA A 542 -7.83 -33.17 12.10
N LEU A 543 -8.67 -33.49 13.08
CA LEU A 543 -9.96 -32.81 13.30
C LEU A 543 -9.74 -31.73 14.36
N CYS A 544 -10.01 -30.47 14.02
CA CYS A 544 -9.81 -29.33 14.92
C CYS A 544 -11.12 -28.55 15.14
N TRP A 545 -11.36 -28.10 16.37
CA TRP A 545 -12.56 -27.34 16.76
C TRP A 545 -12.26 -26.35 17.90
N VAL A 546 -13.20 -25.44 18.15
CA VAL A 546 -13.14 -24.46 19.25
C VAL A 546 -14.03 -24.91 20.40
N ASP A 547 -13.54 -24.78 21.64
CA ASP A 547 -14.20 -25.17 22.89
C ASP A 547 -14.85 -26.58 22.82
N ASP A 548 -16.15 -26.67 23.07
CA ASP A 548 -16.95 -27.90 22.98
C ASP A 548 -17.65 -28.08 21.60
N ASN A 549 -17.34 -27.26 20.59
CA ASN A 549 -17.94 -27.27 19.24
C ASN A 549 -17.47 -28.45 18.36
N ILE A 550 -17.43 -29.66 18.90
CA ILE A 550 -16.98 -30.88 18.18
C ILE A 550 -17.82 -31.11 16.91
N GLY A 551 -19.12 -30.76 16.95
CA GLY A 551 -20.04 -30.88 15.82
C GLY A 551 -19.78 -29.89 14.67
N GLY A 552 -19.18 -28.73 14.94
CA GLY A 552 -18.67 -27.79 13.94
C GLY A 552 -17.22 -28.06 13.53
N GLY A 553 -16.57 -29.08 14.12
CA GLY A 553 -15.15 -29.35 13.93
C GLY A 553 -14.75 -29.59 12.48
N LYS A 554 -13.63 -28.99 12.08
CA LYS A 554 -13.12 -29.02 10.72
C LYS A 554 -11.98 -30.02 10.58
N THR A 555 -12.11 -30.95 9.65
CA THR A 555 -10.99 -31.81 9.23
C THR A 555 -9.99 -31.01 8.41
N ILE A 556 -8.74 -31.03 8.83
CA ILE A 556 -7.59 -30.44 8.15
C ILE A 556 -6.71 -31.57 7.62
N HIS A 557 -6.45 -31.54 6.32
CA HIS A 557 -5.57 -32.50 5.66
C HIS A 557 -4.20 -31.87 5.41
N GLY A 558 -3.13 -32.52 5.85
CA GLY A 558 -1.77 -32.10 5.50
C GLY A 558 -1.42 -32.46 4.06
N ALA A 559 -1.90 -33.60 3.55
CA ALA A 559 -1.79 -33.97 2.15
C ALA A 559 -2.98 -33.41 1.35
N ALA A 560 -2.71 -32.56 0.35
CA ALA A 560 -3.71 -31.82 -0.41
C ALA A 560 -3.32 -31.69 -1.89
N ALA A 561 -4.21 -31.10 -2.71
CA ALA A 561 -3.92 -30.76 -4.10
C ALA A 561 -3.08 -29.47 -4.20
N GLY A 562 -1.77 -29.59 -3.97
CA GLY A 562 -0.77 -28.55 -4.17
C GLY A 562 0.53 -29.13 -4.76
N SER A 563 1.47 -28.28 -5.18
CA SER A 563 2.73 -28.72 -5.83
C SER A 563 3.91 -28.86 -4.88
N GLU A 564 3.93 -28.13 -3.75
CA GLU A 564 5.08 -28.01 -2.86
C GLU A 564 4.67 -28.18 -1.38
N ILE A 565 5.65 -28.47 -0.51
CA ILE A 565 5.44 -28.64 0.94
C ILE A 565 5.68 -27.30 1.65
N GLY A 566 4.60 -26.60 1.98
CA GLY A 566 4.62 -25.25 2.53
C GLY A 566 3.69 -25.05 3.73
N PRO A 567 3.84 -23.96 4.48
CA PRO A 567 2.88 -23.58 5.51
C PRO A 567 1.53 -23.23 4.89
N LYS A 568 0.44 -23.47 5.62
CA LYS A 568 -0.91 -23.08 5.22
C LYS A 568 -1.76 -22.72 6.44
N LEU A 569 -2.49 -21.61 6.35
CA LEU A 569 -3.54 -21.27 7.31
C LEU A 569 -4.86 -21.89 6.87
N THR A 570 -5.47 -22.69 7.74
CA THR A 570 -6.83 -23.20 7.57
C THR A 570 -7.72 -22.65 8.68
N MET A 571 -8.61 -21.72 8.34
CA MET A 571 -9.65 -21.23 9.27
C MET A 571 -10.59 -22.37 9.66
N ILE A 572 -10.84 -22.56 10.96
CA ILE A 572 -11.65 -23.65 11.52
C ILE A 572 -13.03 -23.18 11.99
N ASP A 573 -13.15 -21.97 12.53
CA ASP A 573 -14.40 -21.40 13.05
C ASP A 573 -14.41 -19.87 12.87
N PHE A 574 -15.59 -19.25 12.91
CA PHE A 574 -15.81 -17.84 12.61
C PHE A 574 -16.89 -17.24 13.51
N ASN A 575 -16.80 -15.93 13.80
CA ASN A 575 -17.73 -15.20 14.66
C ASN A 575 -17.89 -15.76 16.10
N VAL A 576 -16.92 -16.53 16.60
CA VAL A 576 -16.88 -17.00 18.00
C VAL A 576 -16.88 -15.78 18.95
N GLU A 577 -17.44 -15.93 20.16
CA GLU A 577 -17.59 -14.82 21.11
C GLU A 577 -16.25 -14.16 21.51
N LYS A 578 -16.29 -12.97 22.10
CA LYS A 578 -15.10 -12.28 22.60
C LYS A 578 -14.75 -12.77 24.00
N GLY A 579 -13.65 -13.51 24.14
CA GLY A 579 -13.27 -14.10 25.42
C GLY A 579 -11.95 -14.86 25.42
N SER A 580 -11.81 -15.74 26.41
CA SER A 580 -10.76 -16.76 26.48
C SER A 580 -11.38 -18.11 26.14
N HIS A 581 -10.86 -18.75 25.10
CA HIS A 581 -11.37 -19.99 24.50
C HIS A 581 -10.22 -21.01 24.41
N PHE A 582 -10.49 -22.21 23.94
CA PHE A 582 -9.45 -23.16 23.57
C PHE A 582 -9.71 -23.81 22.22
N VAL A 583 -8.64 -24.14 21.50
CA VAL A 583 -8.71 -24.98 20.29
C VAL A 583 -8.25 -26.37 20.67
N GLU A 584 -9.06 -27.38 20.35
CA GLU A 584 -8.63 -28.78 20.35
C GLU A 584 -8.34 -29.25 18.93
N CYS A 585 -7.24 -29.99 18.76
CA CYS A 585 -6.90 -30.71 17.54
C CYS A 585 -6.62 -32.19 17.86
N GLN A 586 -7.37 -33.09 17.24
CA GLN A 586 -7.24 -34.54 17.39
C GLN A 586 -6.64 -35.18 16.13
N LEU A 587 -5.55 -35.94 16.27
CA LEU A 587 -4.95 -36.68 15.15
C LEU A 587 -5.90 -37.79 14.64
N LEU A 588 -6.08 -37.88 13.33
CA LEU A 588 -6.88 -38.94 12.68
C LEU A 588 -6.00 -40.11 12.23
N GLY A 589 -6.49 -41.33 12.44
CA GLY A 589 -5.80 -42.57 12.04
C GLY A 589 -6.57 -43.81 12.48
N GLU A 590 -6.00 -45.00 12.22
CA GLU A 590 -6.56 -46.28 12.64
C GLU A 590 -5.98 -46.73 13.98
N GLU A 591 -6.83 -47.13 14.93
CA GLU A 591 -6.40 -47.58 16.25
C GLU A 591 -5.38 -48.73 16.18
N GLY A 592 -4.34 -48.68 17.03
CA GLY A 592 -3.27 -49.67 17.07
C GLY A 592 -2.21 -49.56 15.96
N LYS A 593 -2.31 -48.56 15.06
CA LYS A 593 -1.28 -48.24 14.06
C LYS A 593 -0.72 -46.84 14.31
N LEU A 594 0.50 -46.57 13.82
CA LEU A 594 1.02 -45.20 13.74
C LEU A 594 0.32 -44.49 12.57
N ALA A 595 -0.19 -43.29 12.82
CA ALA A 595 -0.66 -42.39 11.78
C ALA A 595 0.53 -41.63 11.15
N PRO A 596 0.41 -41.16 9.89
CA PRO A 596 1.37 -40.23 9.33
C PRO A 596 1.33 -38.91 10.11
N GLN A 597 2.49 -38.29 10.34
CA GLN A 597 2.59 -37.06 11.14
C GLN A 597 1.75 -35.92 10.55
N PHE A 598 0.88 -35.33 11.37
CA PHE A 598 0.32 -34.00 11.11
C PHE A 598 1.11 -32.97 11.92
N GLN A 599 1.45 -31.84 11.31
CA GLN A 599 2.34 -30.83 11.90
C GLN A 599 1.65 -29.46 11.96
N ILE A 600 1.47 -28.94 13.17
CA ILE A 600 0.91 -27.61 13.47
C ILE A 600 2.06 -26.63 13.69
N LEU A 601 2.10 -25.56 12.91
CA LEU A 601 3.06 -24.45 13.01
C LEU A 601 2.57 -23.35 13.98
N GLY A 602 1.26 -23.28 14.21
CA GLY A 602 0.63 -22.43 15.21
C GLY A 602 -0.90 -22.47 15.17
N ILE A 603 -1.53 -21.83 16.15
CA ILE A 603 -2.98 -21.62 16.23
C ILE A 603 -3.23 -20.13 16.43
N PHE A 604 -4.05 -19.55 15.57
CA PHE A 604 -4.23 -18.10 15.44
C PHE A 604 -5.70 -17.70 15.59
N ALA A 605 -5.97 -16.50 16.10
CA ALA A 605 -7.33 -15.95 16.24
C ALA A 605 -7.37 -14.42 16.05
N THR A 606 -8.55 -13.86 15.73
CA THR A 606 -8.82 -12.40 15.61
C THR A 606 -9.66 -11.84 16.75
#